data_AF-A0A0G4NKX7-F1
#
_entry.id   AF-A0A0G4NKX7-F1
#
_cell.length_a   1.000
_cell.length_b   1.000
_cell.length_c   1.000
_cell.angle_alpha   90.00
_cell.angle_beta   90.00
_cell.angle_gamma   90.00
#
_symmetry.space_group_name_H-M   'P 1'
#
loop_
_entity.id
_entity.type
_entity.pdbx_description
1 polymer ?
#
loop_
_entity_poly.entity_id
_entity_poly.type
_entity_poly.pdbx_seq_one_letter_code
_entity_poly.pdbx_strand_id
1 'polypeptide(L)'
;MDETGEWAQTGPNIIANRTRFIVNDFRVDPHFVERPYVCGYPYMVSYLEVPLVSPLGYLLGSYCVVDNKPRHFNDEPTMAIMNEIASAIMSYLELKKTEQMRHRAEQLIGSLSAF
;
A
#
# COMPACT_ATOMS: atom_id res chain seq x y z
N MET A 1 10.18 4.23 -16.17
CA MET A 1 10.10 3.27 -17.28
C MET A 1 11.52 3.05 -17.75
N ASP A 2 12.11 1.92 -17.39
CA ASP A 2 13.35 1.49 -18.00
C ASP A 2 13.06 0.90 -19.39
N GLU A 3 14.11 0.59 -20.14
CA GLU A 3 14.05 0.15 -21.53
C GLU A 3 13.35 -1.22 -21.72
N THR A 4 13.04 -1.93 -20.63
CA THR A 4 12.34 -3.24 -20.63
C THR A 4 10.83 -3.13 -20.39
N GLY A 5 10.33 -1.94 -20.03
CA GLY A 5 8.92 -1.76 -19.65
C GLY A 5 8.60 -2.31 -18.25
N GLU A 6 9.62 -2.66 -17.46
CA GLU A 6 9.44 -3.06 -16.06
C GLU A 6 9.44 -1.82 -15.17
N TRP A 7 8.48 -1.76 -14.24
CA TRP A 7 8.45 -0.71 -13.21
C TRP A 7 9.40 -1.07 -12.07
N ALA A 8 10.64 -1.50 -12.37
CA ALA A 8 11.56 -2.09 -11.42
C ALA A 8 12.81 -1.22 -11.21
N GLN A 9 12.73 -0.19 -10.36
CA GLN A 9 13.96 0.46 -9.89
C GLN A 9 14.47 -0.32 -8.67
N THR A 10 15.53 -1.10 -8.87
CA THR A 10 16.17 -1.86 -7.79
C THR A 10 17.56 -1.31 -7.53
N GLY A 11 17.74 -0.71 -6.37
CA GLY A 11 19.03 -0.24 -5.85
C GLY A 11 19.21 -0.63 -4.38
N PRO A 12 20.39 -0.36 -3.79
CA PRO A 12 20.68 -0.73 -2.41
C PRO A 12 19.82 0.01 -1.38
N ASN A 13 19.34 1.22 -1.72
CA ASN A 13 18.50 2.03 -0.84
C ASN A 13 17.01 1.94 -1.19
N ILE A 14 16.67 1.88 -2.48
CA ILE A 14 15.30 1.93 -2.98
C ILE A 14 15.00 0.68 -3.80
N ILE A 15 13.89 0.02 -3.49
CA ILE A 15 13.34 -1.07 -4.29
C ILE A 15 11.90 -0.69 -4.63
N ALA A 16 11.62 -0.48 -5.90
CA ALA A 16 10.30 -0.15 -6.40
C ALA A 16 9.89 -1.17 -7.44
N ASN A 17 8.81 -1.92 -7.20
CA ASN A 17 8.20 -2.80 -8.19
C ASN A 17 6.69 -2.99 -7.91
N ARG A 18 6.02 -3.81 -8.73
CA ARG A 18 4.57 -4.05 -8.61
C ARG A 18 4.12 -4.69 -7.30
N THR A 19 5.04 -5.24 -6.52
CA THR A 19 4.75 -5.99 -5.28
C THR A 19 5.16 -5.24 -4.01
N ARG A 20 6.08 -4.27 -4.11
CA ARG A 20 6.50 -3.43 -2.99
C ARG A 20 7.21 -2.17 -3.42
N PHE A 21 7.21 -1.19 -2.53
CA PHE A 21 8.10 -0.05 -2.58
C PHE A 21 8.79 0.13 -1.23
N ILE A 22 10.12 0.14 -1.25
CA ILE A 22 10.98 0.15 -0.07
C ILE A 22 11.95 1.32 -0.22
N VAL A 23 12.10 2.09 0.86
CA VAL A 23 13.18 3.07 1.05
C VAL A 23 13.83 2.79 2.39
N ASN A 24 15.10 2.36 2.38
CA ASN A 24 15.83 2.02 3.59
C ASN A 24 16.26 3.26 4.39
N ASP A 25 16.64 4.34 3.70
CA ASP A 25 16.93 5.66 4.26
C ASP A 25 16.61 6.80 3.25
N PHE A 26 15.62 7.64 3.55
CA PHE A 26 15.25 8.79 2.70
C PHE A 26 16.33 9.87 2.66
N ARG A 27 17.21 9.94 3.66
CA ARG A 27 18.20 11.02 3.80
C ARG A 27 19.39 10.85 2.86
N VAL A 28 19.61 9.63 2.36
CA VAL A 28 20.71 9.33 1.43
C VAL A 28 20.29 9.49 -0.03
N ASP A 29 19.00 9.70 -0.30
CA ASP A 29 18.49 9.90 -1.66
C ASP A 29 18.22 11.39 -1.94
N PRO A 30 18.91 12.00 -2.92
CA PRO A 30 18.73 13.41 -3.26
C PRO A 30 17.29 13.81 -3.63
N HIS A 31 16.45 12.88 -4.09
CA HIS A 31 15.06 13.18 -4.47
C HIS A 31 14.12 13.29 -3.26
N PHE A 32 14.55 12.77 -2.11
CA PHE A 32 13.76 12.70 -0.88
C PHE A 32 14.33 13.53 0.27
N VAL A 33 15.64 13.75 0.32
CA VAL A 33 16.31 14.36 1.46
C VAL A 33 15.69 15.71 1.87
N GLU A 34 15.29 16.56 0.92
CA GLU A 34 14.69 17.87 1.20
C GLU A 34 13.17 17.85 1.45
N ARG A 35 12.53 16.67 1.42
CA ARG A 35 11.08 16.58 1.58
C ARG A 35 10.68 17.01 3.01
N PRO A 36 9.58 17.78 3.18
CA PRO A 36 9.18 18.27 4.50
C PRO A 36 9.00 17.17 5.56
N TYR A 37 8.55 15.98 5.14
CA TYR A 37 8.38 14.83 6.03
C TYR A 37 9.69 14.11 6.40
N VAL A 38 10.80 14.41 5.73
CA VAL A 38 12.15 13.88 6.02
C VAL A 38 12.93 14.89 6.87
N CYS A 39 12.98 16.15 6.43
CA CYS A 39 13.70 17.24 7.12
C CYS A 39 12.94 17.79 8.34
N GLY A 40 11.63 17.63 8.38
CA GLY A 40 10.76 18.08 9.47
C GLY A 40 9.89 16.95 9.98
N TYR A 41 9.07 17.24 10.99
CA TYR A 41 8.16 16.25 11.58
C TYR A 41 7.31 15.56 10.49
N PRO A 42 7.24 14.21 10.45
CA PRO A 42 7.61 13.27 11.52
C PRO A 42 9.05 12.71 11.46
N TYR A 43 9.94 13.29 10.65
CA TYR A 43 11.32 12.83 10.45
C TYR A 43 11.40 11.41 9.90
N MET A 44 10.67 11.15 8.81
CA MET A 44 10.66 9.86 8.13
C MET A 44 12.06 9.52 7.62
N VAL A 45 12.54 8.34 7.99
CA VAL A 45 13.83 7.81 7.53
C VAL A 45 13.62 6.57 6.69
N SER A 46 12.85 5.59 7.13
CA SER A 46 12.59 4.39 6.34
C SER A 46 11.11 4.21 6.04
N TYR A 47 10.84 3.53 4.93
CA TYR A 47 9.52 3.32 4.38
C TYR A 47 9.43 1.94 3.72
N LEU A 48 8.33 1.25 3.98
CA LEU A 48 7.98 0.00 3.33
C LEU A 48 6.50 0.03 3.01
N GLU A 49 6.13 -0.23 1.78
CA GLU A 49 4.74 -0.42 1.39
C GLU A 49 4.53 -1.66 0.52
N VAL A 50 3.32 -2.21 0.64
CA VAL A 50 2.79 -3.25 -0.23
C VAL A 50 1.44 -2.80 -0.80
N PRO A 51 1.10 -3.17 -2.04
CA PRO A 51 -0.12 -2.72 -2.69
C PRO A 51 -1.36 -3.41 -2.10
N LEU A 52 -2.47 -2.66 -2.01
CA LEU A 52 -3.80 -3.19 -1.72
C LEU A 52 -4.55 -3.39 -3.04
N VAL A 53 -4.62 -4.64 -3.49
CA VAL A 53 -5.20 -5.01 -4.78
C VAL A 53 -6.50 -5.78 -4.56
N SER A 54 -7.58 -5.30 -5.19
CA SER A 54 -8.87 -6.00 -5.19
C SER A 54 -8.78 -7.36 -5.90
N PRO A 55 -9.72 -8.29 -5.63
CA PRO A 55 -9.78 -9.57 -6.35
C PRO A 55 -9.92 -9.41 -7.88
N LEU A 56 -10.44 -8.26 -8.35
CA LEU A 56 -10.56 -7.92 -9.77
C LEU A 56 -9.30 -7.30 -10.36
N GLY A 57 -8.22 -7.16 -9.58
CA GLY A 57 -6.94 -6.63 -10.03
C GLY A 57 -6.81 -5.09 -9.96
N TYR A 58 -7.82 -4.38 -9.47
CA TYR A 58 -7.72 -2.93 -9.26
C TYR A 58 -6.84 -2.60 -8.06
N LEU A 59 -5.87 -1.71 -8.25
CA LEU A 59 -5.08 -1.11 -7.18
C LEU A 59 -5.95 -0.09 -6.43
N LEU A 60 -6.28 -0.38 -5.18
CA LEU A 60 -7.12 0.49 -4.34
C LEU A 60 -6.29 1.44 -3.45
N GLY A 61 -5.01 1.10 -3.21
CA GLY A 61 -4.09 1.87 -2.38
C GLY A 61 -2.88 1.05 -1.98
N SER A 62 -2.26 1.38 -0.84
CA SER A 62 -1.16 0.62 -0.25
C SER A 62 -1.29 0.53 1.27
N TYR A 63 -0.69 -0.52 1.84
CA TYR A 63 -0.42 -0.63 3.27
C TYR A 63 1.05 -0.32 3.49
N CYS A 64 1.35 0.66 4.33
CA CYS A 64 2.71 1.13 4.55
C CYS A 64 3.10 1.19 6.03
N VAL A 65 4.40 1.01 6.26
CA VAL A 65 5.09 1.16 7.53
C VAL A 65 6.17 2.22 7.36
N VAL A 66 6.26 3.09 8.36
CA VAL A 66 7.17 4.23 8.39
C VAL A 66 7.96 4.19 9.69
N ASP A 67 9.25 4.50 9.63
CA ASP A 67 10.09 4.64 10.82
C ASP A 67 11.03 5.86 10.70
N ASN A 68 11.48 6.38 11.85
CA ASN A 68 12.46 7.46 11.95
C ASN A 68 13.91 6.94 12.09
N LYS A 69 14.12 5.63 11.91
CA LYS A 69 15.44 4.98 11.82
C LYS A 69 15.62 4.27 10.47
N PRO A 70 16.87 4.12 9.99
CA PRO A 70 17.15 3.27 8.84
C PRO A 70 16.75 1.84 9.13
N ARG A 71 16.13 1.18 8.16
CA ARG A 71 15.75 -0.23 8.25
C ARG A 71 16.02 -0.94 6.94
N HIS A 72 16.25 -2.24 7.02
CA HIS A 72 16.36 -3.11 5.85
C HIS A 72 15.13 -4.01 5.81
N PHE A 73 14.19 -3.69 4.92
CA PHE A 73 12.87 -4.33 4.89
C PHE A 73 12.73 -5.45 3.85
N ASN A 74 13.79 -5.75 3.08
CA ASN A 74 13.73 -6.66 1.94
C ASN A 74 14.00 -8.13 2.33
N ASP A 75 13.66 -8.53 3.55
CA ASP A 75 13.70 -9.93 3.98
C ASP A 75 12.34 -10.62 3.80
N GLU A 76 12.38 -11.91 3.49
CA GLU A 76 11.18 -12.71 3.19
C GLU A 76 10.17 -12.75 4.36
N PRO A 77 10.57 -12.93 5.63
CA PRO A 77 9.65 -12.88 6.76
C PRO A 77 8.88 -11.55 6.88
N THR A 78 9.58 -10.42 6.77
CA THR A 78 8.95 -9.09 6.78
C THR A 78 7.94 -8.93 5.65
N MET A 79 8.31 -9.34 4.43
CA MET A 79 7.41 -9.27 3.28
C MET A 79 6.19 -10.18 3.43
N ALA A 80 6.34 -11.36 4.01
CA ALA A 80 5.23 -12.26 4.28
C ALA A 80 4.19 -11.62 5.22
N ILE A 81 4.65 -11.01 6.32
CA ILE A 81 3.78 -10.31 7.28
C ILE A 81 3.06 -9.13 6.62
N MET A 82 3.78 -8.31 5.85
CA MET A 82 3.18 -7.17 5.15
C MET A 82 2.07 -7.61 4.20
N ASN A 83 2.31 -8.68 3.42
CA ASN A 83 1.34 -9.22 2.49
C ASN A 83 0.14 -9.87 3.19
N GLU A 84 0.36 -10.53 4.33
CA GLU A 84 -0.72 -11.08 5.16
C GLU A 84 -1.66 -9.97 5.66
N ILE A 85 -1.09 -8.89 6.19
CA ILE A 85 -1.87 -7.73 6.65
C ILE A 85 -2.61 -7.07 5.49
N ALA A 86 -1.94 -6.88 4.34
CA ALA A 86 -2.58 -6.34 3.14
C ALA A 86 -3.77 -7.19 2.67
N SER A 87 -3.62 -8.52 2.69
CA SER A 87 -4.70 -9.47 2.38
C SER A 87 -5.86 -9.38 3.37
N ALA A 88 -5.57 -9.25 4.67
CA ALA A 88 -6.58 -9.08 5.70
C ALA A 88 -7.36 -7.77 5.54
N ILE A 89 -6.67 -6.66 5.27
CA ILE A 89 -7.29 -5.36 4.96
C ILE A 89 -8.22 -5.49 3.76
N MET A 90 -7.73 -6.10 2.67
CA MET A 90 -8.53 -6.29 1.45
C MET A 90 -9.78 -7.15 1.68
N SER A 91 -9.63 -8.23 2.44
CA SER A 91 -10.75 -9.10 2.82
C SER A 91 -11.83 -8.34 3.60
N TYR A 92 -11.41 -7.48 4.52
CA TYR A 92 -12.33 -6.62 5.27
C TYR A 92 -13.03 -5.59 4.36
N LEU A 93 -12.30 -4.96 3.45
CA LEU A 93 -12.87 -3.99 2.50
C LEU A 93 -13.91 -4.63 1.57
N GLU A 94 -13.64 -5.84 1.06
CA GLU A 94 -14.59 -6.57 0.21
C GLU A 94 -15.84 -7.02 0.98
N LEU A 95 -15.68 -7.42 2.25
CA LEU A 95 -16.82 -7.71 3.13
C LEU A 95 -17.69 -6.46 3.30
N LYS A 96 -17.09 -5.32 3.61
CA LYS A 96 -17.83 -4.06 3.80
C LYS A 96 -18.54 -3.59 2.55
N LYS A 97 -17.89 -3.73 1.39
CA LYS A 97 -18.51 -3.46 0.08
C LYS A 97 -19.72 -4.36 -0.15
N THR A 98 -19.61 -5.65 0.15
CA THR A 98 -20.71 -6.62 -0.01
C THR A 98 -21.89 -6.30 0.91
N GLU A 99 -21.62 -5.96 2.17
CA GLU A 99 -22.66 -5.52 3.12
C GLU A 99 -23.39 -4.27 2.63
N GLN A 100 -22.66 -3.28 2.13
CA GLN A 100 -23.24 -2.04 1.59
C GLN A 100 -24.09 -2.29 0.35
N MET A 101 -23.61 -3.14 -0.57
CA MET A 101 -24.36 -3.50 -1.78
C MET A 101 -25.67 -4.23 -1.42
N ARG A 102 -25.62 -5.17 -0.47
CA ARG A 102 -26.81 -5.86 0.04
C ARG A 102 -27.81 -4.87 0.65
N HIS A 103 -27.35 -3.97 1.51
CA HIS A 103 -28.22 -3.00 2.18
C HIS A 103 -28.93 -2.08 1.18
N ARG A 104 -28.22 -1.62 0.14
CA ARG A 104 -28.81 -0.80 -0.92
C ARG A 104 -29.86 -1.57 -1.72
N ALA A 105 -29.62 -2.84 -2.04
CA ALA A 105 -30.59 -3.66 -2.76
C ALA A 105 -31.88 -3.87 -1.94
N GLU A 106 -31.76 -4.10 -0.63
CA GLU A 106 -32.90 -4.25 0.27
C GLU A 106 -33.74 -2.98 0.37
N GLN A 107 -33.09 -1.81 0.44
CA GLN A 107 -33.79 -0.52 0.43
C GLN A 107 -34.59 -0.29 -0.86
N LEU A 108 -34.02 -0.63 -2.02
CA LEU A 108 -34.70 -0.50 -3.31
C LEU A 108 -35.94 -1.41 -3.38
N ILE A 109 -35.80 -2.68 -2.99
CA ILE A 109 -36.93 -3.62 -2.95
C ILE A 109 -38.03 -3.14 -2.00
N GLY A 110 -37.64 -2.71 -0.79
CA GLY A 110 -38.59 -2.17 0.19
C GLY A 110 -39.36 -0.97 -0.34
N SER A 111 -38.66 -0.02 -0.99
CA SER A 111 -39.29 1.17 -1.58
C SER A 111 -40.27 0.85 -2.71
N LEU A 112 -39.99 -0.18 -3.52
CA LEU A 112 -40.88 -0.61 -4.62
C LEU A 112 -42.11 -1.35 -4.10
N SER A 113 -41.98 -2.13 -3.02
CA SER A 113 -43.11 -2.84 -2.41
C SER A 113 -44.07 -1.93 -1.62
N ALA A 114 -43.71 -0.67 -1.41
CA ALA A 114 -44.49 0.32 -0.67
C ALA A 114 -45.46 1.15 -1.55
N PHE A 115 -45.52 0.85 -2.86
CA PHE A 115 -46.49 1.41 -3.82
C PHE A 115 -47.51 0.34 -4.23
#